data_AF-A0A1G3MJC3-F1
#
_entry.id   AF-A0A1G3MJC3-F1
#
_cell.length_a   1.000
_cell.length_b   1.000
_cell.length_c   1.000
_cell.angle_alpha   90.00
_cell.angle_beta   90.00
_cell.angle_gamma   90.00
#
_symmetry.space_group_name_H-M   'P 1'
#
loop_
_entity.id
_entity.type
_entity.pdbx_description
1 polymer ?
#
loop_
_entity_poly.entity_id
_entity_poly.type
_entity_poly.pdbx_seq_one_letter_code
_entity_poly.pdbx_strand_id
1 'polypeptide(L)' 'MAVADPAVRIKVPASYITCNRPGQLEFFVPDELTVGQSYRLELVSQFSCGDYQVKEPRVCASPIELLVVA' A
#
# COMPACT_ATOMS: atom_id res chain seq x y z
N MET A 1 -4.58 12.57 27.45
CA MET A 1 -4.52 12.60 25.97
C MET A 1 -3.58 11.50 25.54
N ALA A 2 -4.10 10.35 25.12
CA ALA A 2 -3.27 9.31 24.51
C ALA A 2 -2.82 9.86 23.15
N VAL A 3 -1.52 10.12 23.02
CA VAL A 3 -0.90 10.34 21.71
C VAL A 3 -1.14 9.04 20.96
N ALA A 4 -1.96 9.09 19.91
CA ALA A 4 -2.13 7.96 19.01
C ALA A 4 -0.74 7.57 18.51
N ASP A 5 -0.31 6.35 18.82
CA ASP A 5 0.92 5.76 18.28
C ASP A 5 0.97 6.05 16.78
N PRO A 6 2.09 6.59 16.25
CA PRO A 6 2.19 6.82 14.82
C PRO A 6 2.05 5.46 14.13
N ALA A 7 0.94 5.29 13.38
CA ALA A 7 0.69 4.06 12.65
C ALA A 7 1.94 3.69 11.83
N VAL A 8 2.55 2.55 12.15
CA VAL A 8 3.77 2.10 11.49
C VAL A 8 3.46 1.89 10.01
N ARG A 9 4.12 2.66 9.14
CA ARG A 9 3.97 2.55 7.68
C ARG A 9 5.10 1.72 7.12
N ILE A 10 4.75 0.57 6.58
CA ILE A 10 5.67 -0.33 5.88
C ILE A 10 5.61 -0.01 4.40
N LYS A 11 6.74 0.41 3.81
CA LYS A 11 6.83 0.77 2.39
C LYS A 11 7.21 -0.46 1.60
N VAL A 12 6.37 -0.87 0.66
CA VAL A 12 6.70 -1.91 -0.31
C VAL A 12 7.72 -1.34 -1.31
N PRO A 13 8.92 -1.91 -1.45
CA PRO A 13 9.90 -1.46 -2.43
C PRO A 13 9.38 -1.65 -3.85
N ALA A 14 9.78 -0.77 -4.78
CA ALA A 14 9.41 -0.91 -6.19
C ALA A 14 9.88 -2.24 -6.82
N SER A 15 10.96 -2.82 -6.32
CA SER A 15 11.47 -4.14 -6.74
C SER A 15 10.54 -5.30 -6.37
N TYR A 16 9.61 -5.12 -5.45
CA TYR A 16 8.65 -6.15 -5.06
C TYR A 16 7.43 -6.15 -5.99
N ILE A 17 7.24 -5.11 -6.80
CA ILE A 17 6.11 -4.98 -7.72
C ILE A 17 6.36 -5.86 -8.94
N THR A 18 5.52 -6.87 -9.12
CA THR A 18 5.58 -7.82 -10.25
C THR A 18 4.66 -7.42 -11.40
N CYS A 19 3.58 -6.68 -11.11
CA CYS A 19 2.68 -6.13 -12.11
C CYS A 19 2.21 -4.74 -11.69
N ASN A 20 2.29 -3.76 -12.60
CA ASN A 20 1.80 -2.40 -12.40
C ASN A 20 1.02 -1.94 -13.63
N ARG A 21 -0.29 -2.18 -13.63
CA ARG A 21 -1.21 -1.78 -14.72
C ARG A 21 -2.46 -1.13 -14.13
N PRO A 22 -3.16 -0.27 -14.88
CA PRO A 22 -4.46 0.23 -14.44
C PRO A 22 -5.41 -0.94 -14.10
N GLY A 23 -5.93 -0.95 -12.87
CA GLY A 23 -6.83 -2.00 -12.37
C GLY A 23 -6.14 -3.27 -11.84
N GLN A 24 -4.81 -3.39 -11.95
CA GLN A 24 -4.07 -4.56 -11.46
C GLN A 24 -2.69 -4.16 -10.93
N LEU A 25 -2.51 -4.31 -9.61
CA LEU A 25 -1.24 -4.15 -8.93
C LEU A 25 -0.92 -5.46 -8.23
N GLU A 26 0.23 -6.04 -8.53
CA GLU A 26 0.73 -7.25 -7.86
C GLU A 26 2.12 -6.96 -7.29
N PHE A 27 2.34 -7.42 -6.07
CA PHE A 27 3.61 -7.26 -5.39
C PHE A 27 3.83 -8.41 -4.39
N PHE A 28 5.10 -8.70 -4.09
CA PHE A 28 5.44 -9.59 -3.00
C PHE A 28 5.12 -8.95 -1.65
N VAL A 29 4.56 -9.74 -0.74
CA VAL A 29 4.26 -9.29 0.62
C VAL A 29 5.59 -9.10 1.37
N PRO A 30 5.85 -7.94 2.01
CA PRO A 30 7.07 -7.73 2.78
C PRO A 30 7.17 -8.66 3.99
N ASP A 31 8.38 -9.15 4.27
CA ASP A 31 8.67 -10.01 5.43
C ASP A 31 8.54 -9.27 6.79
N GLU A 32 8.48 -7.95 6.73
CA GLU A 32 8.32 -7.05 7.88
C GLU A 32 6.90 -7.06 8.46
N LEU A 33 5.95 -7.69 7.77
CA LEU A 33 4.58 -7.84 8.27
C LEU A 33 4.50 -8.93 9.34
N THR A 34 3.89 -8.59 10.48
CA THR A 34 3.73 -9.52 11.60
C THR A 34 2.53 -10.43 11.39
N VAL A 35 2.73 -11.74 11.52
CA VAL A 35 1.65 -12.74 11.48
C VAL A 35 0.57 -12.41 12.52
N GLY A 36 -0.69 -12.52 12.12
CA GLY A 36 -1.84 -12.24 12.97
C GLY A 36 -2.22 -10.76 13.08
N GLN A 37 -1.48 -9.87 12.40
CA GLN A 37 -1.86 -8.46 12.28
C GLN A 37 -2.63 -8.19 10.99
N SER A 38 -3.55 -7.23 11.07
CA SER A 38 -4.25 -6.67 9.93
C SER A 38 -3.60 -5.36 9.50
N TYR A 39 -3.36 -5.20 8.20
CA TYR A 39 -2.75 -3.99 7.64
C TYR A 39 -3.69 -3.34 6.63
N ARG A 40 -3.78 -2.02 6.69
CA ARG A 40 -4.47 -1.24 5.66
C ARG A 40 -3.51 -0.95 4.51
N LEU A 41 -3.86 -1.43 3.31
CA LEU A 41 -3.09 -1.15 2.11
C LEU A 41 -3.37 0.28 1.62
N GLU A 42 -2.32 1.08 1.45
CA GLU A 42 -2.38 2.43 0.87
C GLU A 42 -1.62 2.44 -0.46
N LEU A 43 -2.31 2.76 -1.55
CA LEU A 43 -1.69 3.02 -2.85
C LEU A 43 -1.40 4.51 -2.98
N VAL A 44 -0.13 4.86 -3.17
CA VAL A 44 0.30 6.24 -3.42
C VAL A 44 0.76 6.36 -4.87
N SER A 45 0.05 7.13 -5.68
CA SER A 45 0.36 7.27 -7.11
C SER A 45 0.26 8.72 -7.57
N GLN A 46 1.21 9.13 -8.41
CA GLN A 46 1.14 10.38 -9.18
C GLN A 46 0.45 10.19 -10.54
N PHE A 47 0.14 8.96 -10.93
CA PHE A 47 -0.57 8.68 -12.18
C PHE A 47 -2.07 8.56 -11.91
N SER A 48 -2.88 9.35 -12.61
CA SER A 48 -4.34 9.24 -12.60
C SER A 48 -4.86 8.33 -13.71
N CYS A 49 -6.15 7.95 -13.66
CA CYS A 49 -6.82 7.23 -14.74
C CYS A 49 -6.53 7.89 -16.11
N GLY A 50 -5.84 7.17 -17.00
CA GLY A 50 -5.40 7.69 -18.31
C GLY A 50 -3.94 8.18 -18.39
N ASP A 51 -3.08 7.80 -17.45
CA ASP A 51 -1.61 8.00 -17.48
C ASP A 51 -1.12 9.47 -17.37
N TYR A 52 -2.00 10.40 -17.00
CA TYR A 52 -1.58 11.77 -16.67
C TYR A 52 -0.89 11.82 -15.31
N GLN A 53 0.26 12.49 -15.26
CA GLN A 53 0.93 12.81 -13.99
C GLN A 53 0.23 13.99 -13.31
N VAL A 54 -0.22 13.79 -12.08
CA VAL A 54 -0.76 14.84 -11.22
C VAL A 54 0.35 15.47 -10.38
N LYS A 55 0.22 16.78 -10.10
CA LYS A 55 1.20 17.55 -9.33
C LYS A 55 1.44 16.99 -7.93
N GLU A 56 0.40 16.48 -7.30
CA GLU A 56 0.44 15.89 -5.96
C GLU A 56 0.00 14.43 -6.01
N PRO A 57 0.76 13.50 -5.40
CA PRO A 57 0.38 12.10 -5.36
C PRO A 57 -0.92 11.91 -4.58
N ARG A 58 -1.81 11.08 -5.13
CA ARG A 58 -3.05 10.69 -4.48
C ARG A 58 -2.83 9.43 -3.67
N VAL A 59 -3.46 9.37 -2.49
CA VAL A 59 -3.48 8.19 -1.64
C VAL A 59 -4.86 7.54 -1.74
N CYS A 60 -4.89 6.31 -2.23
CA CYS A 60 -6.09 5.48 -2.26
C CYS A 60 -5.91 4.35 -1.26
N ALA A 61 -6.74 4.31 -0.22
CA ALA A 61 -6.71 3.23 0.75
C ALA A 61 -7.64 2.09 0.32
N SER A 62 -7.18 0.86 0.47
CA SER A 62 -8.00 -0.33 0.24
C SER A 62 -9.24 -0.31 1.15
N PRO A 63 -10.41 -0.76 0.64
CA PRO A 63 -11.61 -0.95 1.46
C PRO A 63 -11.50 -2.18 2.38
N ILE A 64 -10.54 -3.06 2.13
CA ILE A 64 -10.27 -4.27 2.91
C ILE A 64 -8.88 -4.23 3.53
N GLU A 65 -8.74 -4.87 4.69
CA GLU A 65 -7.47 -5.07 5.37
C GLU A 65 -6.80 -6.36 4.90
N LEU A 66 -5.48 -6.35 4.86
CA LEU A 66 -4.66 -7.51 4.55
C LEU A 66 -4.30 -8.22 5.86
N LEU A 67 -4.81 -9.43 6.04
CA LEU A 67 -4.51 -10.30 7.18
C LEU A 67 -3.30 -11.18 6.84
N VAL A 68 -2.26 -11.11 7.67
CA VAL A 68 -1.07 -11.95 7.52
C VAL A 68 -1.31 -13.29 8.20
N VAL A 69 -1.34 -14.36 7.41
CA VAL A 69 -1.48 -15.75 7.86
C VAL A 69 -0.18 -16.51 7.62
N ALA A 70 0.12 -17.48 8.49
CA ALA A 70 1.29 -18.35 8.39
C ALA A 70 1.03 -19.58 7.52
#